data_AF-A0A6P1VXY3-F1
#
_entry.id   AF-A0A6P1VXY3-F1
#
_cell.length_a   1.000
_cell.length_b   1.000
_cell.length_c   1.000
_cell.angle_alpha   90.00
_cell.angle_beta   90.00
_cell.angle_gamma   90.00
#
_symmetry.space_group_name_H-M   'P 1'
#
loop_
_entity.id
_entity.type
_entity.pdbx_description
1 polymer ?
#
loop_
_entity_poly.entity_id
_entity_poly.type
_entity_poly.pdbx_seq_one_letter_code
_entity_poly.pdbx_strand_id
1 'polypeptide(L)'
;MYRFGLKFLFLLGFANAIQAQSLSPQLIASAGGFASVSTNSLAFTVGQPIATMLSGANGSLSQGFQQSFKANVVNVITAIAPLPVLALRIFPNPTRAYLQIEGEAAILTLTDVLGRPRWQGRSDGKPLLIDLHDFADGVYLLHVQTSQINQSTRIVLQR
;
A
#
# COMPACT_ATOMS: atom_id res chain seq x y z
N MET A 1 29.83 23.25 -48.38
CA MET A 1 29.80 22.65 -47.02
C MET A 1 28.90 23.39 -46.02
N TYR A 2 28.74 24.73 -46.06
CA TYR A 2 27.96 25.47 -45.05
C TYR A 2 26.43 25.23 -45.04
N ARG A 3 25.84 24.77 -46.15
CA ARG A 3 24.39 24.49 -46.25
C ARG A 3 23.91 23.28 -45.43
N PHE A 4 24.84 22.39 -45.05
CA PHE A 4 24.53 21.20 -44.25
C PHE A 4 24.58 21.50 -42.74
N GLY A 5 25.51 22.36 -42.32
CA GLY A 5 25.67 22.76 -40.91
C GLY A 5 24.48 23.53 -40.35
N LEU A 6 23.84 24.41 -41.15
CA LEU A 6 22.67 25.18 -40.70
C LEU A 6 21.44 24.29 -40.45
N LYS A 7 21.23 23.26 -41.28
CA LYS A 7 20.15 22.28 -41.09
C LYS A 7 20.39 21.41 -39.85
N PHE A 8 21.65 21.05 -39.60
CA PHE A 8 22.04 20.28 -38.42
C PHE A 8 21.86 21.10 -37.13
N LEU A 9 22.22 22.38 -37.15
CA LEU A 9 21.99 23.31 -36.03
C LEU A 9 20.49 23.49 -35.73
N PHE A 10 19.65 23.53 -36.77
CA PHE A 10 18.19 23.61 -36.62
C PHE A 10 17.60 22.33 -36.00
N LEU A 11 18.14 21.15 -36.34
CA LEU A 11 17.74 19.88 -35.72
C LEU A 11 18.16 19.78 -34.24
N LEU A 12 19.36 20.25 -33.88
CA LEU A 12 19.83 20.26 -32.48
C LEU A 12 19.02 21.23 -31.60
N GLY A 13 18.58 22.36 -32.16
CA GLY A 13 17.70 23.31 -31.45
C GLY A 13 16.34 22.71 -31.11
N PHE A 14 15.77 21.89 -31.99
CA PHE A 14 14.49 21.21 -31.76
C PHE A 14 14.57 20.04 -30.78
N ALA A 15 15.71 19.34 -30.72
CA ALA A 15 15.89 18.19 -29.83
C ALA A 15 15.80 18.56 -28.33
N ASN A 16 16.13 19.81 -27.97
CA ASN A 16 16.08 20.29 -26.58
C ASN A 16 14.69 20.79 -26.15
N ALA A 17 13.73 20.88 -27.08
CA ALA A 17 12.36 21.34 -26.78
C ALA A 17 11.40 20.18 -26.47
N ILE A 18 11.84 18.93 -26.56
CA ILE A 18 11.00 17.75 -26.33
C ILE A 18 10.93 17.49 -24.83
N GLN A 19 9.91 18.05 -24.17
CA GLN A 19 9.53 17.66 -22.81
C GLN A 19 8.90 16.26 -22.85
N ALA A 20 9.36 15.35 -21.98
CA ALA A 20 8.76 14.03 -21.85
C ALA A 20 7.33 14.14 -21.29
N GLN A 21 6.45 13.23 -21.70
CA GLN A 21 5.08 13.15 -21.17
C GLN A 21 5.14 12.69 -19.71
N SER A 22 4.60 13.52 -18.79
CA SER A 22 4.38 13.12 -17.40
C SER A 22 2.95 12.58 -17.27
N LEU A 23 2.83 11.34 -16.82
CA LEU A 23 1.54 10.75 -16.47
C LEU A 23 1.28 11.02 -15.00
N SER A 24 0.26 11.82 -14.70
CA SER A 24 -0.29 11.95 -13.36
C SER A 24 -1.55 11.09 -13.22
N PRO A 25 -1.86 10.57 -12.02
CA PRO A 25 -3.12 9.90 -11.78
C PRO A 25 -4.28 10.87 -12.02
N GLN A 26 -5.25 10.44 -12.83
CA GLN A 26 -6.47 11.19 -13.08
C GLN A 26 -7.66 10.44 -12.49
N LEU A 27 -8.57 11.19 -11.87
CA LEU A 27 -9.80 10.69 -11.28
C LEU A 27 -10.98 11.39 -11.93
N ILE A 28 -11.95 10.60 -12.42
CA ILE A 28 -13.26 11.09 -12.84
C ILE A 28 -14.28 10.57 -11.83
N ALA A 29 -14.88 11.48 -11.07
CA ALA A 29 -15.84 11.16 -10.03
C ALA A 29 -16.94 12.23 -10.00
N SER A 30 -18.15 11.86 -9.57
CA SER A 30 -19.25 12.81 -9.39
C SER A 30 -19.00 13.79 -8.23
N ALA A 31 -18.28 13.36 -7.20
CA ALA A 31 -17.82 14.21 -6.10
C ALA A 31 -16.55 13.65 -5.45
N GLY A 32 -15.83 14.49 -4.72
CA GLY A 32 -14.67 14.08 -3.93
C GLY A 32 -14.11 15.24 -3.11
N GLY A 33 -13.19 14.94 -2.21
CA GLY A 33 -12.60 15.95 -1.34
C GLY A 33 -11.40 15.45 -0.56
N PHE A 34 -10.65 16.40 -0.03
CA PHE A 34 -9.49 16.16 0.82
C PHE A 34 -9.59 17.04 2.07
N ALA A 35 -9.43 16.44 3.24
CA ALA A 35 -9.34 17.13 4.52
C ALA A 35 -8.04 16.69 5.21
N SER A 36 -7.29 17.63 5.76
CA SER A 36 -6.08 17.33 6.51
C SER A 36 -6.06 18.09 7.82
N VAL A 37 -5.58 17.41 8.85
CA VAL A 37 -5.15 17.97 10.14
C VAL A 37 -3.65 17.65 10.27
N SER A 38 -2.96 18.22 11.26
CA SER A 38 -1.51 18.06 11.47
C SER A 38 -1.01 16.63 11.49
N THR A 39 -1.82 15.67 11.92
CA THR A 39 -1.43 14.26 12.10
C THR A 39 -2.11 13.29 11.15
N ASN A 40 -3.16 13.71 10.44
CA ASN A 40 -4.00 12.81 9.65
C ASN A 40 -4.55 13.50 8.41
N SER A 41 -4.72 12.73 7.34
CA SER A 41 -5.40 13.18 6.12
C SER A 41 -6.49 12.19 5.74
N LEU A 42 -7.58 12.72 5.20
CA LEU A 42 -8.72 11.99 4.70
C LEU A 42 -9.01 12.44 3.28
N ALA A 43 -9.06 11.49 2.36
CA ALA A 43 -9.43 11.72 0.97
C ALA A 43 -10.61 10.81 0.61
N PHE A 44 -11.66 11.36 0.02
CA PHE A 44 -12.83 10.59 -0.38
C PHE A 44 -13.25 10.92 -1.81
N THR A 45 -13.90 9.95 -2.46
CA THR A 45 -14.38 10.05 -3.84
C THR A 45 -15.70 9.31 -3.97
N VAL A 46 -16.67 9.89 -4.68
CA VAL A 46 -18.03 9.36 -4.84
C VAL A 46 -18.41 9.34 -6.31
N GLY A 47 -19.04 8.25 -6.74
CA GLY A 47 -19.58 8.10 -8.10
C GLY A 47 -18.47 7.99 -9.15
N GLN A 48 -17.63 6.95 -9.04
CA GLN A 48 -16.58 6.66 -10.01
C GLN A 48 -17.15 5.76 -11.12
N PRO A 49 -17.41 6.29 -12.34
CA PRO A 49 -18.21 5.57 -13.34
C PRO A 49 -17.39 4.64 -14.24
N ILE A 50 -16.08 4.86 -14.33
CA ILE A 50 -15.17 4.11 -15.18
C ILE A 50 -14.25 3.35 -14.25
N ALA A 51 -14.23 2.02 -14.30
CA ALA A 51 -13.26 1.19 -13.60
C ALA A 51 -12.74 0.12 -14.56
N THR A 52 -11.56 0.36 -15.14
CA THR A 52 -10.97 -0.53 -16.16
C THR A 52 -9.49 -0.73 -15.88
N MET A 53 -9.02 -1.96 -16.04
CA MET A 53 -7.59 -2.29 -15.99
C MET A 53 -7.12 -2.58 -17.40
N LEU A 54 -6.27 -1.70 -17.94
CA LEU A 54 -5.61 -1.89 -19.22
C LEU A 54 -4.27 -2.59 -18.96
N SER A 55 -4.09 -3.79 -19.51
CA SER A 55 -2.84 -4.55 -19.36
C SER A 55 -2.15 -4.68 -20.72
N GLY A 56 -0.85 -4.43 -20.76
CA GLY A 56 0.01 -4.64 -21.94
C GLY A 56 1.33 -5.28 -21.54
N ALA A 57 2.16 -5.63 -22.53
CA ALA A 57 3.46 -6.28 -22.31
C ALA A 57 4.41 -5.47 -21.40
N ASN A 58 4.26 -4.14 -21.37
CA ASN A 58 5.14 -3.24 -20.62
C ASN A 58 4.55 -2.72 -19.30
N GLY A 59 3.39 -3.25 -18.86
CA GLY A 59 2.78 -2.89 -17.59
C GLY A 59 1.25 -2.84 -17.61
N SER A 60 0.69 -2.47 -16.47
CA SER A 60 -0.77 -2.37 -16.28
C SER A 60 -1.15 -0.97 -15.79
N LEU A 61 -2.20 -0.41 -16.38
CA LEU A 61 -2.84 0.83 -15.96
C LEU A 61 -4.23 0.55 -15.41
N SER A 62 -4.41 0.75 -14.12
CA SER A 62 -5.72 0.67 -13.45
C SER A 62 -6.36 2.04 -13.40
N GLN A 63 -7.52 2.18 -14.02
CA GLN A 63 -8.34 3.38 -14.01
C GLN A 63 -9.52 3.19 -13.05
N GLY A 64 -9.98 4.29 -12.45
CA GLY A 64 -11.34 4.32 -11.91
C GLY A 64 -11.56 4.19 -10.43
N PHE A 65 -10.51 4.01 -9.65
CA PHE A 65 -10.59 4.09 -8.21
C PHE A 65 -9.55 5.06 -7.67
N GLN A 66 -9.87 5.71 -6.55
CA GLN A 66 -8.85 6.45 -5.83
C GLN A 66 -7.89 5.41 -5.25
N GLN A 67 -6.73 5.28 -5.88
CA GLN A 67 -5.72 4.35 -5.40
C GLN A 67 -4.98 4.99 -4.25
N SER A 68 -5.11 4.41 -3.05
CA SER A 68 -4.18 4.72 -1.98
C SER A 68 -2.80 4.32 -2.46
N PHE A 69 -1.90 5.30 -2.62
CA PHE A 69 -0.49 4.99 -2.77
C PHE A 69 -0.08 4.23 -1.52
N LYS A 70 0.10 2.91 -1.63
CA LYS A 70 1.06 2.25 -0.75
C LYS A 70 2.38 2.90 -1.10
N ALA A 71 2.86 3.77 -0.21
CA ALA A 71 4.22 4.27 -0.30
C ALA A 71 5.14 3.06 -0.11
N ASN A 72 5.35 2.24 -1.15
CA ASN A 72 6.64 1.62 -1.34
C ASN A 72 7.54 2.78 -1.67
N VAL A 73 8.14 3.34 -0.62
CA VAL A 73 9.10 4.42 -0.68
C VAL A 73 10.30 3.89 -1.44
N VAL A 74 10.24 3.91 -2.77
CA VAL A 74 11.44 3.96 -3.61
C VAL A 74 11.85 5.44 -3.62
N ASN A 75 12.27 5.95 -2.46
CA ASN A 75 12.86 7.28 -2.39
C ASN A 75 14.27 7.17 -2.94
N VAL A 76 14.46 7.65 -4.17
CA VAL A 76 15.68 8.37 -4.51
C VAL A 76 15.58 9.73 -3.81
N ILE A 77 15.79 9.76 -2.49
CA ILE A 77 16.02 10.99 -1.73
C ILE A 77 17.03 10.66 -0.63
N THR A 78 18.20 11.26 -0.77
CA THR A 78 19.30 11.29 0.18
C THR A 78 18.83 11.69 1.59
N ALA A 79 19.23 10.90 2.60
CA ALA A 79 19.27 11.25 4.02
C ALA A 79 17.94 11.54 4.75
N ILE A 80 16.96 10.64 4.65
CA ILE A 80 15.90 10.52 5.66
C ILE A 80 15.99 9.09 6.21
N ALA A 81 16.02 8.95 7.54
CA ALA A 81 16.10 7.64 8.19
C ALA A 81 15.05 6.68 7.59
N PRO A 82 15.42 5.44 7.24
CA PRO A 82 14.48 4.50 6.63
C PRO A 82 13.27 4.36 7.55
N LEU A 83 12.07 4.51 6.97
CA LEU A 83 10.83 4.26 7.70
C LEU A 83 10.90 2.86 8.31
N PRO A 84 10.59 2.68 9.60
CA PRO A 84 10.64 1.38 10.23
C PRO A 84 9.65 0.45 9.52
N VAL A 85 10.18 -0.62 8.92
CA VAL A 85 9.38 -1.65 8.23
C VAL A 85 9.02 -2.71 9.26
N LEU A 86 7.73 -3.06 9.33
CA LEU A 86 7.25 -4.11 10.22
C LEU A 86 7.90 -5.46 9.83
N ALA A 87 8.80 -5.95 10.68
CA ALA A 87 9.57 -7.17 10.42
C ALA A 87 8.82 -8.42 10.91
N LEU A 88 7.52 -8.49 10.65
CA LEU A 88 6.65 -9.62 11.03
C LEU A 88 6.04 -10.29 9.80
N ARG A 89 6.18 -11.61 9.77
CA ARG A 89 5.55 -12.49 8.78
C ARG A 89 4.37 -13.15 9.44
N ILE A 90 3.19 -12.99 8.86
CA ILE A 90 1.92 -13.46 9.40
C ILE A 90 1.25 -14.32 8.33
N PHE A 91 1.14 -15.63 8.57
CA PHE A 91 0.70 -16.59 7.57
C PHE A 91 0.08 -17.86 8.20
N PRO A 92 -0.71 -18.64 7.44
CA PRO A 92 -1.29 -18.28 6.15
C PRO A 92 -2.41 -17.24 6.31
N ASN A 93 -2.68 -16.49 5.25
CA ASN A 93 -3.84 -15.59 5.18
C ASN A 93 -4.37 -15.60 3.73
N PRO A 94 -5.53 -16.22 3.45
CA PRO A 94 -6.50 -16.80 4.39
C PRO A 94 -6.00 -18.00 5.21
N THR A 95 -6.61 -18.24 6.38
CA THR A 95 -6.34 -19.38 7.27
C THR A 95 -7.62 -20.16 7.58
N ARG A 96 -7.46 -21.41 8.06
CA ARG A 96 -8.55 -22.33 8.46
C ARG A 96 -8.63 -22.59 9.97
N ALA A 97 -7.48 -22.62 10.63
CA ALA A 97 -7.38 -23.09 12.01
C ALA A 97 -6.22 -22.48 12.79
N TYR A 98 -5.09 -22.22 12.13
CA TYR A 98 -3.88 -21.73 12.81
C TYR A 98 -3.31 -20.52 12.10
N LEU A 99 -2.86 -19.54 12.86
CA LEU A 99 -2.10 -18.40 12.35
C LEU A 99 -0.71 -18.43 12.96
N GLN A 100 0.31 -18.46 12.12
CA GLN A 100 1.70 -18.41 12.50
C GLN A 100 2.26 -17.00 12.33
N ILE A 101 2.98 -16.55 13.36
CA ILE A 101 3.60 -15.24 13.42
C ILE A 101 5.08 -15.45 13.70
N GLU A 102 5.93 -14.93 12.81
CA GLU A 102 7.38 -14.99 12.92
C GLU A 102 7.97 -13.60 12.74
N GLY A 103 8.96 -13.23 13.55
CA GLY A 103 9.62 -11.93 13.41
C GLY A 103 9.96 -11.32 14.75
N GLU A 104 9.98 -9.99 14.80
CA GLU A 104 10.32 -9.22 15.99
C GLU A 104 9.31 -9.36 17.14
N ALA A 105 9.71 -8.88 18.32
CA ALA A 105 8.85 -8.87 19.48
C ALA A 105 7.73 -7.82 19.32
N ALA A 106 6.49 -8.23 19.57
CA ALA A 106 5.32 -7.38 19.38
C ALA A 106 4.20 -7.76 20.32
N ILE A 107 3.43 -6.76 20.74
CA ILE A 107 2.13 -6.95 21.38
C ILE A 107 1.11 -7.15 20.28
N LEU A 108 0.31 -8.21 20.42
CA LEU A 108 -0.61 -8.68 19.40
C LEU A 108 -2.02 -8.75 19.98
N THR A 109 -2.97 -8.10 19.31
CA THR A 109 -4.38 -8.14 19.67
C THR A 109 -5.20 -8.49 18.45
N LEU A 110 -5.91 -9.61 18.50
CA LEU A 110 -6.82 -10.03 17.44
C LEU A 110 -8.24 -9.60 17.80
N THR A 111 -8.87 -8.79 16.96
CA THR A 111 -10.23 -8.28 17.12
C THR A 111 -11.15 -8.78 16.03
N ASP A 112 -12.45 -8.86 16.32
CA ASP A 112 -13.47 -9.01 15.28
C ASP A 112 -13.70 -7.70 14.51
N VAL A 113 -14.56 -7.72 13.49
CA VAL A 113 -14.90 -6.52 12.69
C VAL A 113 -15.54 -5.39 13.51
N LEU A 114 -16.04 -5.68 14.72
CA LEU A 114 -16.62 -4.69 15.63
C LEU A 114 -15.56 -4.14 16.62
N GLY A 115 -14.30 -4.56 16.49
CA GLY A 115 -13.21 -4.15 17.37
C GLY A 115 -13.19 -4.88 18.72
N ARG A 116 -14.00 -5.92 18.92
CA ARG A 116 -14.02 -6.66 20.18
C ARG A 116 -12.80 -7.59 20.23
N PRO A 117 -11.95 -7.54 21.28
CA PRO A 117 -10.79 -8.40 21.39
C PRO A 117 -11.23 -9.86 21.57
N ARG A 118 -10.72 -10.72 20.69
CA ARG A 118 -10.97 -12.17 20.71
C ARG A 118 -9.76 -12.95 21.20
N TRP A 119 -8.56 -12.39 21.01
CA TRP A 119 -7.32 -12.95 21.52
C TRP A 119 -6.28 -11.85 21.73
N GLN A 120 -5.42 -12.03 22.73
CA GLN A 120 -4.31 -11.13 23.05
C GLN A 120 -3.09 -11.94 23.42
N GLY A 121 -1.91 -11.48 23.01
CA GLY A 121 -0.65 -12.12 23.33
C GLY A 121 0.55 -11.28 22.94
N ARG A 122 1.74 -11.86 23.08
CA ARG A 122 3.00 -11.25 22.69
C ARG A 122 3.85 -12.24 21.91
N SER A 123 4.54 -11.75 20.89
CA SER A 123 5.67 -12.43 20.25
C SER A 123 6.95 -11.97 20.95
N ASP A 124 7.85 -12.90 21.26
CA ASP A 124 9.16 -12.63 21.87
C ASP A 124 10.31 -13.02 20.92
N GLY A 125 10.13 -12.82 19.60
CA GLY A 125 11.16 -13.15 18.60
C GLY A 125 11.15 -14.60 18.12
N LYS A 126 10.29 -15.45 18.68
CA LYS A 126 10.12 -16.87 18.31
C LYS A 126 8.83 -17.06 17.52
N PRO A 127 8.74 -18.10 16.67
CA PRO A 127 7.48 -18.44 16.02
C PRO A 127 6.36 -18.64 17.05
N LEU A 128 5.29 -17.86 16.90
CA LEU A 128 4.08 -17.95 17.71
C LEU A 128 2.96 -18.55 16.87
N LEU A 129 2.30 -19.57 17.41
CA LEU A 129 1.15 -20.20 16.79
C LEU A 129 -0.11 -19.80 17.56
N ILE A 130 -1.09 -19.21 16.86
CA ILE A 130 -2.38 -18.85 17.41
C ILE A 130 -3.40 -19.88 16.91
N ASP A 131 -4.07 -20.53 17.86
CA ASP A 131 -5.20 -21.41 17.57
C ASP A 131 -6.48 -20.58 17.38
N LEU A 132 -7.13 -20.79 16.24
CA LEU A 132 -8.36 -20.13 15.83
C LEU A 132 -9.52 -21.12 15.70
N HIS A 133 -9.43 -22.35 16.22
CA HIS A 133 -10.49 -23.36 16.08
C HIS A 133 -11.85 -22.90 16.63
N ASP A 134 -11.84 -22.18 17.74
CA ASP A 134 -13.07 -21.68 18.38
C ASP A 134 -13.59 -20.37 17.78
N PHE A 135 -12.93 -19.86 16.74
CA PHE A 135 -13.33 -18.65 16.04
C PHE A 135 -14.33 -19.00 14.94
N ALA A 136 -15.29 -18.12 14.71
CA ALA A 136 -16.24 -18.24 13.61
C ALA A 136 -15.60 -17.77 12.30
N ASP A 137 -15.97 -18.38 11.18
CA ASP A 137 -15.52 -17.95 9.85
C ASP A 137 -15.87 -16.48 9.61
N GLY A 138 -14.91 -15.73 9.05
CA GLY A 138 -15.07 -14.30 8.86
C GLY A 138 -13.75 -13.53 8.79
N VAL A 139 -13.86 -12.22 8.94
CA VAL A 139 -12.73 -11.29 8.89
C VAL A 139 -12.38 -10.84 10.31
N TYR A 140 -11.08 -10.84 10.61
CA TYR A 140 -10.52 -10.36 11.86
C TYR A 140 -9.44 -9.32 11.58
N LEU A 141 -9.16 -8.45 12.55
CA LEU A 141 -8.06 -7.49 12.49
C LEU A 141 -7.02 -7.87 13.54
N LEU A 142 -5.81 -8.13 13.10
CA LEU A 142 -4.67 -8.33 13.98
C LEU A 142 -3.94 -6.99 14.13
N HIS A 143 -4.06 -6.40 15.30
CA HIS A 143 -3.30 -5.24 15.71
C HIS A 143 -1.92 -5.68 16.20
N VAL A 144 -0.88 -5.04 15.67
CA VAL A 144 0.52 -5.33 15.92
C VAL A 144 1.17 -4.06 16.43
N GLN A 145 1.65 -4.09 17.67
CA GLN A 145 2.32 -2.97 18.31
C GLN A 145 3.74 -3.37 18.72
N THR A 146 4.72 -2.71 18.10
CA THR A 146 6.14 -2.77 18.45
C THR A 146 6.56 -1.47 19.13
N SER A 147 7.85 -1.30 19.43
CA SER A 147 8.38 -0.04 19.99
C SER A 147 8.32 1.14 19.02
N GLN A 148 8.20 0.87 17.71
CA GLN A 148 8.25 1.89 16.65
C GLN A 148 7.00 1.90 15.76
N ILE A 149 6.27 0.79 15.69
CA ILE A 149 5.18 0.60 14.72
C ILE A 149 3.91 0.19 15.45
N ASN A 150 2.79 0.83 15.09
CA ASN A 150 1.45 0.36 15.42
C ASN A 150 0.68 0.20 14.11
N GLN A 151 0.41 -1.04 13.72
CA GLN A 151 -0.22 -1.37 12.45
C GLN A 151 -1.28 -2.46 12.64
N SER A 152 -2.33 -2.43 11.82
CA SER A 152 -3.35 -3.48 11.77
C SER A 152 -3.27 -4.24 10.45
N THR A 153 -3.38 -5.55 10.49
CA THR A 153 -3.49 -6.41 9.31
C THR A 153 -4.79 -7.20 9.31
N ARG A 154 -5.38 -7.37 8.13
CA ARG A 154 -6.63 -8.12 7.95
C ARG A 154 -6.32 -9.60 7.87
N ILE A 155 -6.97 -10.41 8.70
CA ILE A 155 -6.91 -11.88 8.67
C ILE A 155 -8.25 -12.43 8.21
N VAL A 156 -8.22 -13.35 7.25
CA VAL A 156 -9.41 -14.04 6.72
C VAL A 156 -9.41 -15.46 7.24
N LEU A 157 -10.43 -15.83 8.02
CA LEU A 157 -10.67 -17.19 8.50
C LEU A 157 -11.80 -17.80 7.68
N GLN A 158 -11.53 -18.92 7.00
CA GLN A 158 -12.50 -19.62 6.16
C GLN A 158 -12.16 -21.11 6.15
N ARG A 159 -13.08 -21.97 6.63
CA ARG A 159 -12.86 -23.42 6.71
C ARG A 159 -13.29 -24.17 5.45
#